data_AF-A0A225SZV4-F1
#
_entry.id   AF-A0A225SZV4-F1
#
_cell.length_a   1.000
_cell.length_b   1.000
_cell.length_c   1.000
_cell.angle_alpha   90.00
_cell.angle_beta   90.00
_cell.angle_gamma   90.00
#
_symmetry.space_group_name_H-M   'P 1'
#
loop_
_entity.id
_entity.type
_entity.pdbx_description
1 polymer ?
#
loop_
_entity_poly.entity_id
_entity_poly.type
_entity_poly.pdbx_seq_one_letter_code
_entity_poly.pdbx_strand_id
1 'polypeptide(L)'
;MIRFLAVASAWKASALRCLPLVLLFVCFAALPGSPEPPDEVLDSCLAVDRIPLSAVSIDPVAGRVEVMEGGPASPYRLYLPDGDNRTLRIGYASGKPPGRDYLFVNSHRGYLDRAIGLAPDAPARLERPQKASFAMLGYLGERYLCLMEMHGQGSRNRKRSAYVARIPMRMGVEMSLYYKLAALPASPQLPALPSPSSSSPAPAALPR
;
A
#
# COMPACT_ATOMS: atom_id res chain seq x y z
N MET A 1 -28.31 62.50 -19.19
CA MET A 1 -26.93 61.93 -19.14
C MET A 1 -26.49 61.56 -17.70
N ILE A 2 -27.31 60.87 -16.87
CA ILE A 2 -26.93 60.57 -15.46
C ILE A 2 -27.02 59.07 -15.10
N ARG A 3 -27.67 58.22 -15.91
CA ARG A 3 -27.90 56.80 -15.55
C ARG A 3 -26.79 55.81 -15.90
N PHE A 4 -25.79 56.19 -16.71
CA PHE A 4 -24.72 55.27 -17.14
C PHE A 4 -23.52 55.20 -16.19
N LEU A 5 -23.35 56.19 -15.29
CA LEU A 5 -22.22 56.20 -14.34
C LEU A 5 -22.47 55.35 -13.09
N ALA A 6 -23.73 55.04 -12.75
CA ALA A 6 -24.05 54.23 -11.58
C ALA A 6 -23.73 52.74 -11.77
N VAL A 7 -23.90 52.22 -12.99
CA VAL A 7 -23.74 50.78 -13.30
C VAL A 7 -22.28 50.33 -13.24
N ALA A 8 -21.33 51.21 -13.61
CA ALA A 8 -19.90 50.90 -13.55
C ALA A 8 -19.34 50.82 -12.10
N SER A 9 -19.99 51.48 -11.13
CA SER A 9 -19.57 51.48 -9.73
C SER A 9 -20.01 50.22 -8.97
N ALA A 10 -21.17 49.67 -9.31
CA ALA A 10 -21.74 48.48 -8.68
C ALA A 10 -20.93 47.20 -9.01
N TRP A 11 -20.38 47.11 -10.22
CA TRP A 11 -19.56 45.95 -10.64
C TRP A 11 -18.21 45.90 -9.92
N LYS A 12 -17.57 47.06 -9.68
CA LYS A 12 -16.31 47.13 -8.91
C LYS A 12 -16.51 46.74 -7.43
N ALA A 13 -17.62 47.17 -6.83
CA ALA A 13 -17.95 46.79 -5.45
C ALA A 13 -18.26 45.29 -5.29
N SER A 14 -18.86 44.67 -6.31
CA SER A 14 -19.14 43.22 -6.32
C SER A 14 -17.87 42.39 -6.53
N ALA A 15 -16.94 42.84 -7.37
CA ALA A 15 -15.65 42.17 -7.59
C ALA A 15 -14.76 42.18 -6.32
N LEU A 16 -14.72 43.29 -5.58
CA LEU A 16 -14.01 43.35 -4.29
C LEU A 16 -14.64 42.48 -3.20
N ARG A 17 -15.97 42.30 -3.22
CA ARG A 17 -16.68 41.43 -2.26
C ARG A 17 -16.45 39.93 -2.50
N CYS A 18 -16.21 39.54 -3.75
CA CYS A 18 -15.90 38.14 -4.09
C CYS A 18 -14.40 37.82 -3.95
N LEU A 19 -13.52 38.83 -3.93
CA LEU A 19 -12.08 38.68 -3.73
C LEU A 19 -11.68 37.82 -2.50
N PRO A 20 -12.27 38.02 -1.29
CA PRO A 20 -11.96 37.16 -0.15
C PRO A 20 -12.41 35.72 -0.36
N LEU A 21 -13.54 35.50 -1.04
CA LEU A 21 -14.07 34.17 -1.36
C LEU A 21 -13.18 33.45 -2.37
N VAL A 22 -12.70 34.16 -3.39
CA VAL A 22 -11.75 33.65 -4.38
C VAL A 22 -10.40 33.35 -3.73
N LEU A 23 -9.89 34.24 -2.87
CA LEU A 23 -8.67 34.00 -2.10
C LEU A 23 -8.81 32.78 -1.18
N LEU A 24 -9.96 32.63 -0.52
CA LEU A 24 -10.25 31.45 0.32
C LEU A 24 -10.24 30.18 -0.53
N PHE A 25 -10.87 30.19 -1.71
CA PHE A 25 -10.91 29.05 -2.62
C PHE A 25 -9.51 28.69 -3.15
N VAL A 26 -8.70 29.69 -3.49
CA VAL A 26 -7.30 29.50 -3.91
C VAL A 26 -6.46 28.94 -2.76
N CYS A 27 -6.65 29.41 -1.52
CA CYS A 27 -5.98 28.85 -0.34
C CYS A 27 -6.38 27.40 -0.07
N PHE A 28 -7.67 27.05 -0.24
CA PHE A 28 -8.12 25.66 -0.11
C PHE A 28 -7.59 24.76 -1.24
N ALA A 29 -7.48 25.28 -2.46
CA ALA A 29 -6.90 24.55 -3.59
C ALA A 29 -5.37 24.42 -3.51
N ALA A 30 -4.70 25.33 -2.80
CA ALA A 30 -3.25 25.32 -2.60
C ALA A 30 -2.78 24.55 -1.36
N LEU A 31 -3.69 23.97 -0.58
CA LEU A 31 -3.32 23.01 0.48
C LEU A 31 -2.63 21.83 -0.20
N PRO A 32 -1.33 21.57 0.07
CA PRO A 32 -0.69 20.39 -0.47
C PRO A 32 -1.49 19.17 0.01
N GLY A 33 -1.86 18.30 -0.92
CA GLY A 33 -2.37 16.98 -0.58
C GLY A 33 -1.37 16.24 0.30
N SER A 34 -1.75 15.05 0.82
CA SER A 34 -0.77 14.21 1.50
C SER A 34 0.48 14.09 0.61
N PRO A 35 1.69 14.32 1.14
CA PRO A 35 2.88 14.18 0.34
C PRO A 35 2.96 12.74 -0.17
N GLU A 36 3.19 12.61 -1.47
CA GLU A 36 3.43 11.32 -2.10
C GLU A 36 4.65 10.65 -1.44
N PRO A 37 4.60 9.33 -1.18
CA PRO A 37 5.77 8.60 -0.69
C PRO A 37 6.94 8.74 -1.68
N PRO A 38 8.18 8.90 -1.20
CA PRO A 38 9.35 8.91 -2.07
C PRO A 38 9.44 7.66 -2.93
N ASP A 39 9.97 7.80 -4.16
CA ASP A 39 10.12 6.68 -5.09
C ASP A 39 10.93 5.53 -4.50
N GLU A 40 11.94 5.81 -3.69
CA GLU A 40 12.73 4.81 -2.99
C GLU A 40 11.88 3.94 -2.06
N VAL A 41 10.88 4.54 -1.39
CA VAL A 41 9.96 3.81 -0.52
C VAL A 41 9.00 2.95 -1.34
N LEU A 42 8.46 3.49 -2.44
CA LEU A 42 7.59 2.76 -3.36
C LEU A 42 8.29 1.54 -3.99
N ASP A 43 9.53 1.74 -4.46
CA ASP A 43 10.32 0.70 -5.10
C ASP A 43 10.82 -0.34 -4.09
N SER A 44 11.21 0.10 -2.90
CA SER A 44 11.57 -0.81 -1.80
C SER A 44 10.37 -1.65 -1.34
N CYS A 45 9.16 -1.07 -1.32
CA CYS A 45 7.92 -1.81 -1.06
C CYS A 45 7.71 -2.90 -2.13
N LEU A 46 7.84 -2.58 -3.41
CA LEU A 46 7.73 -3.59 -4.48
C LEU A 46 8.85 -4.65 -4.41
N ALA A 47 10.00 -4.33 -3.84
CA ALA A 47 11.17 -5.20 -3.80
C ALA A 47 11.50 -5.78 -2.41
N VAL A 48 10.54 -5.83 -1.47
CA VAL A 48 10.79 -6.18 -0.05
C VAL A 48 11.59 -7.48 0.17
N ASP A 49 11.43 -8.47 -0.71
CA ASP A 49 12.08 -9.80 -0.58
C ASP A 49 13.50 -9.81 -1.16
N ARG A 50 13.96 -8.70 -1.74
CA ARG A 50 15.29 -8.55 -2.29
C ARG A 50 16.17 -7.84 -1.27
N ILE A 51 17.47 -8.13 -1.34
CA ILE A 51 18.47 -7.46 -0.53
C ILE A 51 18.29 -5.94 -0.73
N PRO A 52 18.00 -5.16 0.34
CA PRO A 52 17.78 -3.74 0.22
C PRO A 52 19.08 -3.08 -0.25
N LEU A 53 19.05 -2.50 -1.45
CA LEU A 53 20.15 -1.67 -1.98
C LEU A 53 19.98 -0.19 -1.59
N SER A 54 18.90 0.15 -0.88
CA SER A 54 18.49 1.53 -0.58
C SER A 54 18.67 1.87 0.91
N ALA A 55 18.65 3.17 1.22
CA ALA A 55 18.65 3.68 2.60
C ALA A 55 17.34 3.44 3.36
N VAL A 56 16.40 2.68 2.77
CA VAL A 56 15.11 2.37 3.37
C VAL A 56 15.28 1.20 4.34
N SER A 57 14.98 1.44 5.61
CA SER A 57 14.87 0.37 6.59
C SER A 57 13.58 -0.42 6.36
N ILE A 58 13.68 -1.76 6.37
CA ILE A 58 12.56 -2.66 6.16
C ILE A 58 12.42 -3.54 7.41
N ASP A 59 11.28 -3.44 8.07
CA ASP A 59 10.86 -4.35 9.13
C ASP A 59 9.73 -5.22 8.56
N PRO A 60 10.05 -6.42 8.01
CA PRO A 60 9.07 -7.26 7.35
C PRO A 60 8.17 -7.89 8.41
N VAL A 61 6.87 -7.65 8.30
CA VAL A 61 5.87 -8.40 9.06
C VAL A 61 5.45 -9.57 8.19
N ALA A 62 6.40 -10.50 8.06
CA ALA A 62 6.29 -11.66 7.20
C ALA A 62 5.41 -12.71 7.86
N GLY A 63 4.23 -12.95 7.31
CA GLY A 63 3.44 -14.09 7.71
C GLY A 63 2.08 -14.14 7.08
N ARG A 64 1.55 -15.36 6.95
CA ARG A 64 0.22 -15.62 6.37
C ARG A 64 -0.78 -14.77 7.12
N VAL A 65 -1.86 -14.41 6.45
CA VAL A 65 -2.84 -13.59 7.15
C VAL A 65 -3.70 -14.50 8.03
N GLU A 66 -3.52 -14.39 9.35
CA GLU A 66 -4.47 -14.94 10.32
C GLU A 66 -5.80 -14.19 10.19
N VAL A 67 -6.86 -14.95 9.90
CA VAL A 67 -8.22 -14.44 9.86
C VAL A 67 -8.71 -14.37 11.30
N MET A 68 -8.72 -13.17 11.88
CA MET A 68 -9.57 -12.95 13.04
C MET A 68 -11.00 -12.88 12.53
N GLU A 69 -11.74 -13.97 12.71
CA GLU A 69 -13.18 -13.99 12.50
C GLU A 69 -13.79 -12.85 13.32
N GLY A 70 -14.57 -12.02 12.64
CA GLY A 70 -15.33 -10.99 13.31
C GLY A 70 -16.20 -11.64 14.37
N GLY A 71 -15.95 -11.29 15.64
CA GLY A 71 -16.93 -11.57 16.69
C GLY A 71 -18.29 -10.98 16.28
N PRO A 72 -19.40 -11.44 16.86
CA PRO A 72 -20.76 -11.08 16.44
C PRO A 72 -21.06 -9.56 16.38
N ALA A 73 -20.18 -8.72 16.93
CA ALA A 73 -20.27 -7.26 16.93
C ALA A 73 -19.43 -6.53 15.84
N SER A 74 -18.57 -7.22 15.06
CA SER A 74 -17.73 -6.57 14.05
C SER A 74 -18.32 -6.72 12.64
N PRO A 75 -18.67 -5.62 11.94
CA PRO A 75 -19.10 -5.68 10.53
C PRO A 75 -17.95 -5.99 9.55
N TYR A 76 -16.72 -6.14 10.06
CA TYR A 76 -15.51 -6.36 9.28
C TYR A 76 -14.89 -7.73 9.55
N ARG A 77 -14.43 -8.39 8.48
CA ARG A 77 -13.48 -9.48 8.55
C ARG A 77 -12.07 -8.91 8.56
N LEU A 78 -11.28 -9.24 9.58
CA LEU A 78 -9.93 -8.74 9.75
C LEU A 78 -8.91 -9.74 9.26
N TYR A 79 -7.88 -9.20 8.62
CA TYR A 79 -6.76 -9.91 8.03
C TYR A 79 -5.49 -9.31 8.64
N LEU A 80 -4.87 -10.02 9.58
CA LEU A 80 -3.63 -9.61 10.27
C LEU A 80 -2.45 -10.47 9.81
N PRO A 81 -1.24 -9.92 9.61
CA PRO A 81 -0.07 -10.75 9.30
C PRO A 81 0.33 -11.65 10.49
N ASP A 82 0.82 -12.87 10.23
CA ASP A 82 1.43 -13.69 11.29
C ASP A 82 2.67 -12.98 11.82
N GLY A 83 2.75 -12.86 13.15
CA GLY A 83 3.79 -12.07 13.81
C GLY A 83 3.22 -10.75 14.32
N ASP A 84 2.60 -10.81 15.49
CA ASP A 84 2.08 -9.63 16.16
C ASP A 84 3.24 -8.67 16.51
N ASN A 85 3.37 -7.57 15.77
CA ASN A 85 4.24 -6.49 16.16
C ASN A 85 3.59 -5.79 17.36
N ARG A 86 4.05 -6.12 18.57
CA ARG A 86 3.51 -5.60 19.85
C ARG A 86 3.41 -4.07 19.91
N THR A 87 4.14 -3.36 19.05
CA THR A 87 4.16 -1.91 18.96
C THR A 87 3.16 -1.33 17.95
N LEU A 88 2.81 -2.04 16.88
CA LEU A 88 1.95 -1.54 15.82
C LEU A 88 1.00 -2.63 15.32
N ARG A 89 -0.30 -2.44 15.55
CA ARG A 89 -1.33 -3.33 15.04
C ARG A 89 -1.66 -2.99 13.59
N ILE A 90 -1.14 -3.76 12.65
CA ILE A 90 -1.36 -3.55 11.22
C ILE A 90 -2.30 -4.61 10.64
N GLY A 91 -3.04 -4.25 9.60
CA GLY A 91 -3.85 -5.23 8.89
C GLY A 91 -4.76 -4.65 7.82
N TYR A 92 -5.57 -5.54 7.25
CA TYR A 92 -6.61 -5.23 6.29
C TYR A 92 -7.98 -5.59 6.87
N ALA A 93 -8.96 -4.72 6.66
CA ALA A 93 -10.34 -4.94 7.05
C ALA A 93 -11.21 -5.00 5.79
N SER A 94 -11.91 -6.11 5.60
CA SER A 94 -12.91 -6.27 4.55
C SER A 94 -14.31 -6.13 5.12
N GLY A 95 -15.06 -5.14 4.64
CA GLY A 95 -16.43 -4.91 5.04
C GLY A 95 -17.39 -5.78 4.23
N LYS A 96 -18.49 -6.22 4.84
CA LYS A 96 -19.69 -6.59 4.07
C LYS A 96 -20.33 -5.29 3.56
N PRO A 97 -20.84 -5.22 2.32
CA PRO A 97 -21.52 -4.04 1.81
C PRO A 97 -22.61 -3.55 2.78
N PRO A 98 -22.71 -2.23 3.07
CA PRO A 98 -22.01 -1.11 2.41
C PRO A 98 -20.61 -0.79 2.97
N GLY A 99 -20.06 -1.64 3.85
CA GLY A 99 -18.75 -1.45 4.45
C GLY A 99 -17.61 -1.36 3.42
N ARG A 100 -16.73 -0.37 3.60
CA ARG A 100 -15.59 -0.09 2.73
C ARG A 100 -14.35 -0.82 3.22
N ASP A 101 -13.55 -1.30 2.28
CA ASP A 101 -12.31 -2.00 2.56
C ASP A 101 -11.18 -1.01 2.89
N TYR A 102 -10.42 -1.28 3.94
CA TYR A 102 -9.33 -0.38 4.37
C TYR A 102 -8.12 -1.14 4.94
N LEU A 103 -6.96 -0.52 4.81
CA LEU A 103 -5.76 -0.86 5.58
C LEU A 103 -5.75 -0.06 6.87
N PHE A 104 -5.21 -0.63 7.93
CA PHE A 104 -5.06 0.07 9.20
C PHE A 104 -3.69 -0.13 9.82
N VAL A 105 -3.27 0.90 10.56
CA VAL A 105 -2.16 0.87 11.50
C VAL A 105 -2.70 1.49 12.79
N ASN A 106 -2.85 0.69 13.84
CA ASN A 106 -3.53 1.08 15.07
C ASN A 106 -4.91 1.69 14.78
N SER A 107 -5.12 2.96 15.12
CA SER A 107 -6.36 3.70 14.85
C SER A 107 -6.45 4.29 13.43
N HIS A 108 -5.33 4.37 12.72
CA HIS A 108 -5.27 4.98 11.39
C HIS A 108 -5.89 4.05 10.37
N ARG A 109 -6.60 4.64 9.40
CA ARG A 109 -7.28 3.89 8.33
C ARG A 109 -6.93 4.52 6.99
N GLY A 110 -6.65 3.70 5.99
CA GLY A 110 -6.55 4.13 4.59
C GLY A 110 -7.49 3.27 3.75
N TYR A 111 -8.44 3.90 3.06
CA TYR A 111 -9.47 3.19 2.31
C TYR A 111 -9.00 2.88 0.88
N LEU A 112 -9.15 1.64 0.43
CA LEU A 112 -8.64 1.19 -0.88
C LEU A 112 -9.31 1.90 -2.05
N ASP A 113 -10.60 2.19 -1.92
CA ASP A 113 -11.38 2.92 -2.92
C ASP A 113 -11.04 4.43 -3.00
N ARG A 114 -10.17 4.93 -2.12
CA ARG A 114 -9.57 6.27 -2.17
C ARG A 114 -8.08 6.23 -2.50
N ALA A 115 -7.54 5.07 -2.87
CA ALA A 115 -6.13 4.95 -3.18
C ALA A 115 -5.79 5.79 -4.44
N ILE A 116 -4.74 6.58 -4.32
CA ILE A 116 -4.20 7.39 -5.41
C ILE A 116 -3.40 6.45 -6.30
N GLY A 117 -3.91 6.20 -7.51
CA GLY A 117 -3.25 5.34 -8.49
C GLY A 117 -2.03 6.04 -9.11
N LEU A 118 -0.85 5.46 -8.89
CA LEU A 118 0.39 5.77 -9.62
C LEU A 118 0.55 4.85 -10.85
N ALA A 119 -0.47 4.02 -11.11
CA ALA A 119 -0.61 3.03 -12.16
C ALA A 119 -2.10 2.98 -12.57
N PRO A 120 -2.48 2.38 -13.74
CA PRO A 120 -3.88 2.26 -14.13
C PRO A 120 -4.74 1.69 -13.00
N ASP A 121 -5.92 2.29 -12.84
CA ASP A 121 -6.85 2.25 -11.70
C ASP A 121 -6.58 1.20 -10.61
N ALA A 122 -6.32 1.69 -9.39
CA ALA A 122 -6.20 0.87 -8.20
C ALA A 122 -7.52 0.14 -7.89
N PRO A 123 -7.51 -1.17 -7.61
CA PRO A 123 -8.75 -1.86 -7.27
C PRO A 123 -9.25 -1.43 -5.89
N ALA A 124 -10.58 -1.35 -5.75
CA ALA A 124 -11.23 -1.03 -4.47
C ALA A 124 -11.15 -2.17 -3.43
N ARG A 125 -10.65 -3.35 -3.83
CA ARG A 125 -10.55 -4.57 -3.01
C ARG A 125 -9.34 -5.40 -3.47
N LEU A 126 -8.65 -6.02 -2.51
CA LEU A 126 -7.56 -6.97 -2.81
C LEU A 126 -8.13 -8.27 -3.40
N GLU A 127 -7.48 -8.83 -4.41
CA GLU A 127 -7.95 -10.06 -5.07
C GLU A 127 -7.79 -11.28 -4.16
N ARG A 128 -6.68 -11.35 -3.43
CA ARG A 128 -6.31 -12.46 -2.54
C ARG A 128 -5.73 -11.94 -1.23
N PRO A 129 -6.57 -11.41 -0.31
CA PRO A 129 -6.12 -10.83 0.96
C PRO A 129 -5.20 -11.76 1.79
N GLN A 130 -5.46 -13.08 1.79
CA GLN A 130 -4.66 -14.07 2.53
C GLN A 130 -3.23 -14.27 1.99
N LYS A 131 -2.97 -13.79 0.76
CA LYS A 131 -1.66 -13.86 0.10
C LYS A 131 -0.96 -12.50 0.08
N ALA A 132 -1.53 -11.50 0.75
CA ALA A 132 -0.89 -10.22 0.93
C ALA A 132 0.20 -10.32 1.99
N SER A 133 1.30 -9.60 1.79
CA SER A 133 2.38 -9.45 2.76
C SER A 133 2.42 -8.00 3.24
N PHE A 134 2.76 -7.80 4.51
CA PHE A 134 2.87 -6.49 5.13
C PHE A 134 4.33 -6.19 5.49
N ALA A 135 4.72 -4.94 5.35
CA ALA A 135 6.02 -4.47 5.80
C ALA A 135 5.91 -3.05 6.35
N MET A 136 6.77 -2.74 7.30
CA MET A 136 6.98 -1.40 7.79
C MET A 136 8.27 -0.87 7.17
N LEU A 137 8.18 0.30 6.52
CA LEU A 137 9.32 0.96 5.91
C LEU A 137 9.66 2.22 6.71
N GLY A 138 10.95 2.45 6.96
CA GLY A 138 11.45 3.69 7.56
C GLY A 138 12.38 4.42 6.61
N TYR A 139 12.12 5.70 6.35
CA TYR A 139 12.93 6.53 5.47
C TYR A 139 12.94 7.98 5.98
N LEU A 140 14.14 8.54 6.19
CA LEU A 140 14.36 9.91 6.66
C LEU A 140 13.52 10.30 7.91
N GLY A 141 13.38 9.38 8.87
CA GLY A 141 12.62 9.60 10.10
C GLY A 141 11.11 9.40 9.98
N GLU A 142 10.61 9.16 8.76
CA GLU A 142 9.20 8.86 8.50
C GLU A 142 8.97 7.35 8.44
N ARG A 143 7.76 6.91 8.83
CA ARG A 143 7.34 5.51 8.79
C ARG A 143 6.22 5.32 7.78
N TYR A 144 6.29 4.23 7.03
CA TYR A 144 5.34 3.90 5.98
C TYR A 144 4.83 2.47 6.18
N LEU A 145 3.53 2.30 5.96
CA LEU A 145 2.91 1.01 5.77
C LEU A 145 3.09 0.60 4.31
N CYS A 146 3.54 -0.63 4.08
CA CYS A 146 3.62 -1.27 2.78
C CYS A 146 2.79 -2.55 2.81
N LEU A 147 1.80 -2.66 1.93
CA LEU A 147 1.11 -3.91 1.63
C LEU A 147 1.43 -4.32 0.20
N MET A 148 1.79 -5.59 0.02
CA MET A 148 2.11 -6.14 -1.28
C MET A 148 1.20 -7.32 -1.61
N GLU A 149 0.79 -7.40 -2.87
CA GLU A 149 0.07 -8.54 -3.40
C GLU A 149 0.76 -9.05 -4.67
N MET A 150 0.94 -10.38 -4.73
CA MET A 150 1.50 -11.06 -5.89
C MET A 150 0.40 -11.45 -6.86
N HIS A 151 0.58 -11.06 -8.12
CA HIS A 151 -0.34 -11.31 -9.23
C HIS A 151 0.26 -12.27 -10.26
N GLY A 152 -0.62 -13.03 -10.91
CA GLY A 152 -0.25 -14.02 -11.93
C GLY A 152 0.21 -15.37 -11.36
N GLN A 153 0.27 -16.36 -12.24
CA GLN A 153 0.68 -17.74 -11.95
C GLN A 153 1.91 -18.08 -12.81
N GLY A 154 2.97 -18.58 -12.18
CA GLY A 154 4.23 -18.90 -12.87
C GLY A 154 5.21 -17.72 -12.98
N SER A 155 6.36 -17.98 -13.63
CA SER A 155 7.51 -17.06 -13.70
C SER A 155 7.38 -15.97 -14.78
N ARG A 156 6.64 -16.23 -15.88
CA ARG A 156 6.67 -15.38 -17.09
C ARG A 156 5.78 -14.12 -17.06
N ASN A 157 4.80 -14.03 -16.17
CA ASN A 157 3.86 -12.88 -16.08
C ASN A 157 3.62 -12.44 -14.63
N ARG A 158 4.63 -12.58 -13.78
CA ARG A 158 4.51 -12.26 -12.36
C ARG A 158 4.50 -10.75 -12.19
N LYS A 159 3.40 -10.21 -11.66
CA LYS A 159 3.31 -8.80 -11.28
C LYS A 159 3.21 -8.69 -9.76
N ARG A 160 3.58 -7.55 -9.22
CA ARG A 160 3.38 -7.22 -7.81
C ARG A 160 2.73 -5.86 -7.74
N SER A 161 1.61 -5.78 -7.02
CA SER A 161 1.04 -4.51 -6.64
C SER A 161 1.49 -4.16 -5.23
N ALA A 162 1.58 -2.87 -4.97
CA ALA A 162 1.87 -2.32 -3.67
C ALA A 162 0.86 -1.21 -3.33
N TYR A 163 0.37 -1.23 -2.09
CA TYR A 163 -0.26 -0.08 -1.46
C TYR A 163 0.71 0.47 -0.42
N VAL A 164 1.04 1.76 -0.54
CA VAL A 164 1.95 2.45 0.38
C VAL A 164 1.22 3.62 1.02
N ALA A 165 1.38 3.78 2.33
CA ALA A 165 0.89 4.94 3.06
C ALA A 165 1.94 5.42 4.05
N ARG A 166 2.13 6.74 4.13
CA ARG A 166 2.82 7.34 5.27
C ARG A 166 1.93 7.20 6.51
N ILE A 167 2.52 6.80 7.63
CA ILE A 167 1.81 6.65 8.90
C ILE A 167 1.79 8.01 9.60
N PRO A 168 0.61 8.63 9.81
CA PRO A 168 0.53 9.92 10.46
C PRO A 168 1.02 9.84 11.90
N MET A 169 1.77 10.84 12.35
CA MET A 169 2.19 10.93 13.75
C MET A 169 1.01 11.24 14.70
N ARG A 170 -0.05 11.86 14.19
CA ARG A 170 -1.23 12.28 14.97
C ARG A 170 -2.29 11.19 14.95
N MET A 171 -2.66 10.71 16.14
CA MET A 171 -3.71 9.71 16.32
C MET A 171 -5.01 10.06 15.60
N GLY A 172 -5.65 9.05 15.00
CA GLY A 172 -6.96 9.19 14.36
C GLY A 172 -6.98 9.84 12.97
N VAL A 173 -5.82 10.28 12.44
CA VAL A 173 -5.74 10.83 11.09
C VAL A 173 -5.82 9.70 10.05
N GLU A 174 -6.59 9.94 8.97
CA GLU A 174 -6.71 9.03 7.82
C GLU A 174 -5.38 8.93 7.06
N MET A 175 -5.03 7.73 6.61
CA MET A 175 -3.88 7.47 5.76
C MET A 175 -4.28 7.61 4.30
N SER A 176 -3.53 8.40 3.54
CA SER A 176 -3.62 8.38 2.08
C SER A 176 -2.85 7.18 1.54
N LEU A 177 -3.55 6.32 0.79
CA LEU A 177 -2.94 5.17 0.13
C LEU A 177 -2.49 5.53 -1.27
N TYR A 178 -1.32 5.06 -1.66
CA TYR A 178 -0.75 5.18 -2.99
C TYR A 178 -0.59 3.78 -3.57
N TYR A 179 -1.07 3.58 -4.78
CA TYR A 179 -1.08 2.28 -5.45
C TYR A 179 -0.08 2.26 -6.60
N LYS A 180 0.83 1.29 -6.60
CA LYS A 180 1.79 1.06 -7.68
C LYS A 180 1.74 -0.41 -8.12
N LEU A 181 1.84 -0.65 -9.42
CA LEU A 181 1.89 -1.99 -10.01
C LEU A 181 3.17 -2.13 -10.84
N ALA A 182 3.95 -3.16 -10.57
CA ALA A 182 5.17 -3.44 -11.33
C ALA A 182 5.23 -4.89 -11.81
N ALA A 183 5.77 -5.09 -13.01
CA ALA A 183 6.19 -6.41 -13.44
C ALA A 183 7.44 -6.82 -12.67
N LEU A 184 7.46 -8.04 -12.15
CA LEU A 184 8.65 -8.59 -11.54
C LEU A 184 9.52 -9.21 -12.63
N PRO A 185 10.84 -8.95 -12.65
CA PRO A 185 11.73 -9.69 -13.52
C PRO A 185 11.66 -11.19 -13.21
N ALA A 186 11.79 -12.02 -14.24
CA ALA A 186 11.81 -13.47 -14.09
C ALA A 186 12.90 -13.84 -13.08
N SER A 187 12.55 -14.67 -12.09
CA SER A 187 13.53 -15.19 -11.15
C SER A 187 14.60 -15.95 -11.95
N PRO A 188 15.90 -15.69 -11.76
CA PRO A 188 16.92 -16.54 -12.36
C PRO A 188 16.68 -17.96 -11.87
N GLN A 189 16.41 -18.88 -12.78
CA GLN A 189 16.41 -20.30 -12.46
C GLN A 189 17.85 -20.63 -12.08
N LEU A 190 18.10 -20.88 -10.79
CA LEU A 190 19.32 -21.56 -10.38
C LEU A 190 19.38 -22.86 -11.21
N PRO A 191 20.48 -23.13 -11.93
CA PRO A 191 20.62 -24.39 -12.64
C PRO A 191 20.38 -25.52 -11.64
N ALA A 192 19.47 -26.42 -11.99
CA ALA A 192 19.19 -27.59 -11.18
C ALA A 192 20.52 -28.30 -10.91
N LEU A 193 20.91 -28.43 -9.64
CA LEU A 193 22.05 -29.26 -9.28
C LEU A 193 21.78 -30.66 -9.85
N PRO A 194 22.74 -31.26 -10.58
CA PRO A 194 22.58 -32.61 -11.08
C PRO A 194 22.33 -33.54 -9.88
N SER A 195 21.23 -34.27 -9.93
CA SER A 195 20.88 -35.29 -8.94
C SER A 195 22.05 -36.27 -8.79
N PRO A 196 22.47 -36.63 -7.56
CA PRO A 196 23.47 -37.67 -7.39
C PRO A 196 22.90 -38.98 -7.93
N SER A 197 23.52 -39.50 -8.99
CA SER A 197 23.25 -40.82 -9.54
C SER A 197 23.47 -41.86 -8.44
N SER A 198 22.43 -42.59 -8.09
CA SER A 198 22.50 -43.74 -7.19
C SER A 198 23.26 -44.87 -7.88
N SER A 199 24.57 -44.96 -7.69
CA SER A 199 25.32 -46.19 -7.93
C SER A 199 25.19 -47.08 -6.69
N SER A 200 24.27 -48.03 -6.73
CA SER A 200 24.20 -49.13 -5.77
C SER A 200 25.50 -49.96 -5.83
N PRO A 201 26.15 -50.28 -4.70
CA PRO A 201 27.21 -51.28 -4.69
C PRO A 201 26.58 -52.69 -4.70
N ALA A 202 27.06 -53.55 -5.60
CA ALA A 202 26.66 -54.95 -5.67
C ALA A 202 27.09 -55.72 -4.40
N PRO A 203 26.32 -56.72 -3.92
CA PRO A 203 26.68 -57.47 -2.73
C PRO A 203 27.84 -58.44 -3.02
N ALA A 204 28.81 -58.46 -2.12
CA ALA A 204 29.96 -59.36 -2.16
C ALA A 204 29.51 -60.83 -1.98
N ALA A 205 29.95 -61.70 -2.88
CA ALA A 205 29.78 -63.14 -2.77
C ALA A 205 30.75 -63.72 -1.72
N LEU A 206 30.24 -64.52 -0.79
CA LEU A 206 31.00 -65.32 0.17
C LEU A 206 31.63 -66.54 -0.52
N PRO A 207 32.91 -66.89 -0.23
CA PRO A 207 33.49 -68.15 -0.68
C PRO A 207 33.03 -69.32 0.22
N ARG A 208 32.92 -70.51 -0.40
CA ARG A 208 32.68 -71.80 0.27
C ARG A 208 33.96 -72.37 0.88
#